data_AF-A0A914LH61-F1
#
_entry.id   AF-A0A914LH61-F1
#
_cell.length_a   1.000
_cell.length_b   1.000
_cell.length_c   1.000
_cell.angle_alpha   90.00
_cell.angle_beta   90.00
_cell.angle_gamma   90.00
#
_symmetry.space_group_name_H-M   'P 1'
#
loop_
_entity.id
_entity.type
_entity.pdbx_description
1 polymer ?
#
loop_
_entity_poly.entity_id
_entity_poly.type
_entity_poly.pdbx_seq_one_letter_code
_entity_poly.pdbx_strand_id
1 'polypeptide(L)'
;MDLLKSIEESKLSLNLFLENRFDLAEKKLAKFVDCSIYHSLGNGLLLMIRALMSFERADIEKAIEAIDKGLSLIQQFRGKQYRTIELIFRMKGYNNNFCDYTEEQLHAELCYAEMIMIRAILCLLSDETLTGKIGGLLRIRSCFSIYSGLYRFLKESEDSRNNSLLWQEFEAGVCFGFGLFNLLLASIPAKLEIFLQLAGLNGDKEKGISELIKCSKFDGTLRSPFASFSILFYQLVVVAFIGVERIDLGLCERIFTKLNGNYSKGAIILFLRARYRLLNGGHIDESVQLYWRSIRSQSEYKQFHHICHWELAVTNIFLLYWARAAWHANKLYEESKWSKSIYAYLLAVCIEADKTGDMSKNVYNG
;
A
#
# COMPACT_ATOMS: atom_id res chain seq x y z
N MET A 1 -20.31 16.30 9.77
CA MET A 1 -19.18 16.23 10.73
C MET A 1 -18.12 17.17 10.25
N ASP A 2 -17.41 17.86 11.15
CA ASP A 2 -16.28 18.72 10.76
C ASP A 2 -15.19 17.93 10.02
N LEU A 3 -14.63 18.51 8.95
CA LEU A 3 -13.68 17.86 8.06
C LEU A 3 -12.34 17.56 8.77
N LEU A 4 -11.83 18.51 9.55
CA LEU A 4 -10.57 18.33 10.26
C LEU A 4 -10.69 17.22 11.30
N LYS A 5 -11.76 17.26 12.11
CA LYS A 5 -12.08 16.17 13.04
C LYS A 5 -12.19 14.82 12.34
N SER A 6 -12.79 14.81 11.14
CA SER A 6 -12.91 13.61 10.34
C SER A 6 -11.56 13.02 9.92
N ILE A 7 -10.61 13.87 9.57
CA ILE A 7 -9.25 13.47 9.22
C ILE A 7 -8.53 12.93 10.46
N GLU A 8 -8.61 13.64 11.58
CA GLU A 8 -7.98 13.24 12.84
C GLU A 8 -8.45 11.87 13.34
N GLU A 9 -9.76 11.62 13.33
CA GLU A 9 -10.32 10.34 13.75
C GLU A 9 -9.95 9.18 12.81
N SER A 10 -9.88 9.46 11.50
CA SER A 10 -9.43 8.48 10.51
C SER A 10 -7.94 8.18 10.66
N LYS A 11 -7.12 9.22 10.90
CA LYS A 11 -5.68 9.09 11.19
C LYS A 11 -5.44 8.22 12.42
N LEU A 12 -6.18 8.45 13.50
CA LEU A 12 -6.06 7.63 14.72
C LEU A 12 -6.40 6.15 14.43
N SER A 13 -7.43 5.91 13.62
CA SER A 13 -7.82 4.54 13.23
C SER A 13 -6.73 3.86 12.39
N LEU A 14 -6.13 4.57 11.45
CA LEU A 14 -5.03 4.05 10.63
C LEU A 14 -3.76 3.82 11.44
N ASN A 15 -3.46 4.65 12.44
CA ASN A 15 -2.36 4.42 13.37
C ASN A 15 -2.60 3.17 14.22
N LEU A 16 -3.83 2.96 14.71
CA LEU A 16 -4.20 1.72 15.41
C LEU A 16 -3.96 0.49 14.54
N PHE A 17 -4.27 0.55 13.24
CA PHE A 17 -3.98 -0.53 12.30
C PHE A 17 -2.47 -0.82 12.22
N LEU A 18 -1.63 0.22 12.09
CA LEU A 18 -0.17 0.08 12.05
C LEU A 18 0.42 -0.45 13.37
N GLU A 19 -0.30 -0.32 14.49
CA GLU A 19 0.04 -0.86 15.81
C GLU A 19 -0.58 -2.24 16.10
N ASN A 20 -1.10 -2.92 15.08
CA ASN A 20 -1.77 -4.22 15.19
C ASN A 20 -3.08 -4.22 16.00
N ARG A 21 -3.74 -3.08 16.16
CA ARG A 21 -5.05 -2.97 16.83
C ARG A 21 -6.16 -2.94 15.78
N PHE A 22 -6.22 -3.97 14.93
CA PHE A 22 -7.00 -3.95 13.69
C PHE A 22 -8.51 -3.86 13.96
N ASP A 23 -9.04 -4.68 14.87
CA ASP A 23 -10.45 -4.61 15.29
C ASP A 23 -10.88 -3.22 15.77
N LEU A 24 -10.02 -2.52 16.52
CA LEU A 24 -10.32 -1.18 17.02
C LEU A 24 -10.29 -0.14 15.90
N ALA A 25 -9.34 -0.27 14.96
CA ALA A 25 -9.26 0.57 13.78
C ALA A 25 -10.56 0.49 12.96
N GLU A 26 -11.02 -0.73 12.69
CA GLU A 26 -12.24 -0.98 11.91
C GLU A 26 -13.50 -0.48 12.64
N LYS A 27 -13.64 -0.81 13.93
CA LYS A 27 -14.78 -0.34 14.73
C LYS A 27 -14.84 1.18 14.82
N LYS A 28 -13.70 1.86 14.82
CA LYS A 28 -13.68 3.34 14.88
C LYS A 28 -14.10 3.94 13.54
N LEU A 29 -13.63 3.40 12.41
CA LEU A 29 -14.01 3.87 11.07
C LEU A 29 -15.49 3.61 10.77
N ALA A 30 -16.00 2.42 11.14
CA ALA A 30 -17.37 2.00 10.87
C ALA A 30 -18.45 2.95 11.44
N LYS A 31 -18.14 3.72 12.50
CA LYS A 31 -19.10 4.64 13.13
C LYS A 31 -19.58 5.76 12.21
N PHE A 32 -18.76 6.18 11.26
CA PHE A 32 -19.02 7.36 10.43
C PHE A 32 -18.84 7.08 8.93
N VAL A 33 -18.74 5.79 8.55
CA VAL A 33 -18.47 5.36 7.17
C VAL A 33 -19.50 5.89 6.15
N ASP A 34 -20.74 6.08 6.59
CA ASP A 34 -21.86 6.53 5.75
C ASP A 34 -22.04 8.06 5.67
N CYS A 35 -21.28 8.83 6.47
CA CYS A 35 -21.47 10.28 6.57
C CYS A 35 -20.18 11.10 6.50
N SER A 36 -19.03 10.44 6.34
CA SER A 36 -17.72 11.08 6.31
C SER A 36 -16.84 10.53 5.19
N ILE A 37 -16.32 11.44 4.37
CA ILE A 37 -15.36 11.17 3.27
C ILE A 37 -14.18 10.34 3.77
N TYR A 38 -13.54 10.78 4.88
CA TYR A 38 -12.32 10.17 5.39
C TYR A 38 -12.53 8.84 6.11
N HIS A 39 -13.64 8.69 6.85
CA HIS A 39 -13.95 7.40 7.47
C HIS A 39 -14.32 6.37 6.41
N SER A 40 -15.04 6.79 5.37
CA SER A 40 -15.37 5.95 4.21
C SER A 40 -14.11 5.49 3.49
N LEU A 41 -13.20 6.43 3.18
CA LEU A 41 -11.90 6.14 2.58
C LEU A 41 -11.06 5.18 3.44
N GLY A 42 -10.91 5.48 4.73
CA GLY A 42 -10.15 4.64 5.66
C GLY A 42 -10.72 3.22 5.73
N ASN A 43 -12.05 3.09 5.81
CA ASN A 43 -12.71 1.78 5.82
C ASN A 43 -12.51 1.03 4.51
N GLY A 44 -12.64 1.70 3.36
CA GLY A 44 -12.36 1.13 2.04
C GLY A 44 -10.92 0.63 1.92
N LEU A 45 -9.95 1.38 2.44
CA LEU A 45 -8.54 0.97 2.49
C LEU A 45 -8.34 -0.28 3.35
N LEU A 46 -8.87 -0.32 4.58
CA LEU A 46 -8.71 -1.48 5.47
C LEU A 46 -9.36 -2.74 4.90
N LEU A 47 -10.56 -2.61 4.34
CA LEU A 47 -11.25 -3.74 3.70
C LEU A 47 -10.52 -4.21 2.44
N MET A 48 -9.95 -3.30 1.65
CA MET A 48 -9.09 -3.68 0.52
C MET A 48 -7.83 -4.41 1.01
N ILE A 49 -7.16 -3.96 2.08
CA ILE A 49 -6.01 -4.66 2.64
C ILE A 49 -6.43 -6.08 3.06
N ARG A 50 -7.55 -6.23 3.76
CA ARG A 50 -8.09 -7.54 4.15
C ARG A 50 -8.36 -8.43 2.94
N ALA A 51 -9.07 -7.92 1.94
CA ALA A 51 -9.41 -8.65 0.72
C ALA A 51 -8.16 -9.12 -0.05
N LEU A 52 -7.16 -8.25 -0.20
CA LEU A 52 -5.91 -8.61 -0.88
C LEU A 52 -5.09 -9.60 -0.08
N MET A 53 -5.04 -9.46 1.24
CA MET A 53 -4.30 -10.39 2.07
C MET A 53 -4.97 -11.77 2.07
N SER A 54 -6.25 -11.85 2.43
CA SER A 54 -6.97 -13.11 2.58
C SER A 54 -7.24 -13.82 1.25
N PHE A 55 -7.40 -13.04 0.18
CA PHE A 55 -7.83 -13.51 -1.14
C PHE A 55 -9.12 -14.34 -1.09
N GLU A 56 -10.00 -14.02 -0.13
CA GLU A 56 -11.30 -14.66 0.01
C GLU A 56 -12.38 -13.91 -0.78
N ARG A 57 -13.20 -14.64 -1.53
CA ARG A 57 -14.28 -14.03 -2.33
C ARG A 57 -15.21 -13.18 -1.47
N ALA A 58 -15.56 -13.64 -0.27
CA ALA A 58 -16.41 -12.90 0.65
C ALA A 58 -15.78 -11.56 1.11
N ASP A 59 -14.47 -11.55 1.40
CA ASP A 59 -13.76 -10.32 1.76
C ASP A 59 -13.64 -9.36 0.57
N ILE A 60 -13.38 -9.90 -0.62
CA ILE A 60 -13.31 -9.12 -1.87
C ILE A 60 -14.66 -8.46 -2.17
N GLU A 61 -15.75 -9.23 -2.13
CA GLU A 61 -17.12 -8.71 -2.37
C GLU A 61 -17.49 -7.64 -1.35
N LYS A 62 -17.20 -7.88 -0.07
CA LYS A 62 -17.43 -6.91 1.02
C LYS A 62 -16.63 -5.62 0.80
N ALA A 63 -15.36 -5.73 0.40
CA ALA A 63 -14.52 -4.57 0.11
C ALA A 63 -15.07 -3.80 -1.09
N ILE A 64 -15.45 -4.48 -2.17
CA ILE A 64 -16.06 -3.88 -3.36
C ILE A 64 -17.32 -3.09 -2.99
N GLU A 65 -18.25 -3.70 -2.24
CA GLU A 65 -19.51 -3.06 -1.84
C GLU A 65 -19.24 -1.80 -1.01
N ALA A 66 -18.33 -1.88 -0.03
CA ALA A 66 -17.98 -0.75 0.82
C ALA A 66 -17.31 0.39 0.03
N ILE A 67 -16.43 0.05 -0.92
CA ILE A 67 -15.76 1.03 -1.79
C ILE A 67 -16.76 1.71 -2.71
N ASP A 68 -17.68 0.97 -3.33
CA ASP A 68 -18.69 1.54 -4.25
C ASP A 68 -19.69 2.44 -3.50
N LYS A 69 -20.08 2.08 -2.27
CA LYS A 69 -20.84 2.97 -1.36
C LYS A 69 -20.04 4.22 -1.01
N GLY A 70 -18.76 4.08 -0.69
CA GLY A 70 -17.89 5.20 -0.36
C GLY A 70 -17.67 6.16 -1.53
N LEU A 71 -17.48 5.65 -2.75
CA LEU A 71 -17.43 6.46 -3.97
C LEU A 71 -18.72 7.28 -4.14
N SER A 72 -19.87 6.65 -3.94
CA SER A 72 -21.18 7.31 -4.03
C SER A 72 -21.36 8.40 -2.97
N LEU A 73 -20.83 8.19 -1.76
CA LEU A 73 -20.82 9.20 -0.69
C LEU A 73 -19.90 10.37 -1.07
N ILE A 74 -18.63 10.11 -1.39
CA ILE A 74 -17.64 11.14 -1.70
C ILE A 74 -18.10 12.00 -2.88
N GLN A 75 -18.74 11.39 -3.88
CA GLN A 75 -19.29 12.09 -5.04
C GLN A 75 -20.27 13.22 -4.68
N GLN A 76 -20.96 13.14 -3.53
CA GLN A 76 -21.89 14.16 -3.07
C GLN A 76 -21.19 15.45 -2.62
N PHE A 77 -19.93 15.35 -2.21
CA PHE A 77 -19.11 16.46 -1.71
C PHE A 77 -18.22 17.09 -2.79
N ARG A 78 -18.17 16.50 -3.99
CA ARG A 78 -17.37 16.99 -5.11
C ARG A 78 -17.99 18.20 -5.79
N GLY A 79 -17.18 18.95 -6.54
CA GLY A 79 -17.61 20.13 -7.28
C GLY A 79 -18.72 19.81 -8.31
N LYS A 80 -19.70 20.72 -8.47
CA LYS A 80 -20.89 20.52 -9.33
C LYS A 80 -20.58 20.17 -10.80
N GLN A 81 -19.41 20.57 -11.32
CA GLN A 81 -18.96 20.24 -12.67
C GLN A 81 -18.77 18.72 -12.89
N TYR A 82 -18.61 17.92 -11.83
CA TYR A 82 -18.34 16.49 -11.96
C TYR A 82 -19.55 15.58 -12.22
N ARG A 83 -20.79 16.07 -12.04
CA ARG A 83 -22.00 15.27 -12.37
C ARG A 83 -22.17 15.03 -13.87
N THR A 84 -21.49 15.81 -14.72
CA THR A 84 -21.63 15.75 -16.20
C THR A 84 -20.38 15.21 -16.90
N ILE A 85 -19.21 15.25 -16.24
CA ILE A 85 -17.91 14.91 -16.83
C ILE A 85 -17.68 13.40 -16.99
N GLU A 86 -18.42 12.54 -16.27
CA GLU A 86 -18.35 11.09 -16.49
C GLU A 86 -18.75 10.70 -17.93
N LEU A 87 -19.53 11.54 -18.62
CA LEU A 87 -19.89 11.38 -20.04
C LEU A 87 -18.83 11.95 -21.01
N ILE A 88 -17.88 12.76 -20.53
CA ILE A 88 -16.89 13.50 -21.34
C ILE A 88 -15.51 12.82 -21.28
N PHE A 89 -15.43 11.56 -20.85
CA PHE A 89 -14.22 10.73 -20.88
C PHE A 89 -13.64 10.48 -22.29
N ARG A 90 -14.14 11.14 -23.35
CA ARG A 90 -13.76 10.79 -24.72
C ARG A 90 -12.43 11.37 -25.23
N MET A 91 -12.08 12.66 -25.23
CA MET A 91 -10.91 13.05 -26.06
C MET A 91 -10.05 14.30 -25.74
N LYS A 92 -10.25 15.09 -24.68
CA LYS A 92 -9.36 16.25 -24.43
C LYS A 92 -8.99 16.46 -22.98
N GLY A 93 -7.76 16.96 -22.79
CA GLY A 93 -7.07 17.14 -21.51
C GLY A 93 -7.93 17.83 -20.45
N TYR A 94 -7.80 17.28 -19.24
CA TYR A 94 -8.49 17.67 -18.02
C TYR A 94 -8.01 19.06 -17.56
N ASN A 95 -8.84 20.09 -17.77
CA ASN A 95 -8.60 21.47 -17.36
C ASN A 95 -9.70 21.90 -16.38
N ASN A 96 -9.72 21.32 -15.19
CA ASN A 96 -10.59 21.80 -14.11
C ASN A 96 -9.93 23.01 -13.44
N ASN A 97 -10.67 24.12 -13.34
CA ASN A 97 -10.24 25.27 -12.56
C ASN A 97 -10.50 25.00 -11.07
N PHE A 98 -9.53 24.37 -10.39
CA PHE A 98 -9.62 24.08 -8.95
C PHE A 98 -9.57 25.35 -8.07
N CYS A 99 -9.28 26.52 -8.65
CA CYS A 99 -9.25 27.80 -7.96
C CYS A 99 -10.58 28.15 -7.27
N ASP A 100 -11.71 27.70 -7.83
CA ASP A 100 -13.05 28.00 -7.31
C ASP A 100 -13.54 26.97 -6.27
N TYR A 101 -12.71 25.99 -5.92
CA TYR A 101 -13.12 24.88 -5.05
C TYR A 101 -12.89 25.27 -3.58
N THR A 102 -13.86 24.92 -2.75
CA THR A 102 -13.69 24.95 -1.28
C THR A 102 -12.67 23.89 -0.84
N GLU A 103 -12.08 24.04 0.36
CA GLU A 103 -11.18 23.02 0.93
C GLU A 103 -11.87 21.65 1.00
N GLU A 104 -13.14 21.59 1.40
CA GLU A 104 -13.90 20.33 1.44
C GLU A 104 -14.04 19.68 0.05
N GLN A 105 -14.29 20.47 -0.99
CA GLN A 105 -14.34 19.96 -2.36
C GLN A 105 -12.97 19.46 -2.85
N LEU A 106 -11.87 20.14 -2.50
CA LEU A 106 -10.51 19.68 -2.83
C LEU A 106 -10.19 18.35 -2.16
N HIS A 107 -10.53 18.22 -0.87
CA HIS A 107 -10.40 16.96 -0.14
C HIS A 107 -11.30 15.86 -0.70
N ALA A 108 -12.51 16.19 -1.15
CA ALA A 108 -13.41 15.24 -1.80
C ALA A 108 -12.82 14.74 -3.13
N GLU A 109 -12.26 15.61 -3.97
CA GLU A 109 -11.58 15.23 -5.21
C GLU A 109 -10.39 14.29 -4.95
N LEU A 110 -9.57 14.64 -3.95
CA LEU A 110 -8.43 13.82 -3.53
C LEU A 110 -8.87 12.43 -3.04
N CYS A 111 -9.82 12.37 -2.10
CA CYS A 111 -10.30 11.10 -1.54
C CYS A 111 -11.04 10.26 -2.58
N TYR A 112 -11.72 10.89 -3.54
CA TYR A 112 -12.35 10.20 -4.66
C TYR A 112 -11.31 9.53 -5.55
N ALA A 113 -10.22 10.22 -5.87
CA ALA A 113 -9.11 9.64 -6.61
C ALA A 113 -8.51 8.44 -5.85
N GLU A 114 -8.21 8.59 -4.56
CA GLU A 114 -7.71 7.49 -3.72
C GLU A 114 -8.65 6.29 -3.71
N MET A 115 -9.94 6.52 -3.55
CA MET A 115 -10.95 5.47 -3.52
C MET A 115 -11.07 4.74 -4.88
N ILE A 116 -11.02 5.48 -6.00
CA ILE A 116 -10.97 4.87 -7.34
C ILE A 116 -9.73 3.99 -7.49
N MET A 117 -8.58 4.42 -6.98
CA MET A 117 -7.36 3.64 -7.05
C MET A 117 -7.48 2.33 -6.25
N ILE A 118 -7.98 2.40 -5.03
CA ILE A 118 -8.27 1.23 -4.19
C ILE A 118 -9.20 0.26 -4.96
N ARG A 119 -10.26 0.79 -5.58
CA ARG A 119 -11.18 -0.02 -6.42
C ARG A 119 -10.49 -0.66 -7.61
N ALA A 120 -9.61 0.08 -8.28
CA ALA A 120 -8.89 -0.38 -9.47
C ALA A 120 -7.90 -1.52 -9.14
N ILE A 121 -7.14 -1.37 -8.06
CA ILE A 121 -6.23 -2.40 -7.56
C ILE A 121 -7.01 -3.68 -7.26
N LEU A 122 -8.14 -3.56 -6.56
CA LEU A 122 -8.97 -4.72 -6.22
C LEU A 122 -9.52 -5.41 -7.48
N CYS A 123 -10.02 -4.67 -8.47
CA CYS A 123 -10.46 -5.23 -9.76
C CYS A 123 -9.33 -5.98 -10.48
N LEU A 124 -8.13 -5.40 -10.56
CA LEU A 124 -7.02 -6.00 -11.29
C LEU A 124 -6.52 -7.32 -10.66
N LEU A 125 -6.62 -7.42 -9.33
CA LEU A 125 -6.14 -8.58 -8.59
C LEU A 125 -7.20 -9.65 -8.37
N SER A 126 -8.48 -9.28 -8.30
CA SER A 126 -9.57 -10.23 -8.03
C SER A 126 -10.36 -10.66 -9.26
N ASP A 127 -10.44 -9.84 -10.32
CA ASP A 127 -11.23 -10.14 -11.51
C ASP A 127 -10.36 -10.80 -12.58
N GLU A 128 -10.58 -12.09 -12.80
CA GLU A 128 -9.86 -12.85 -13.83
C GLU A 128 -10.30 -12.47 -15.25
N THR A 129 -11.48 -11.84 -15.40
CA THR A 129 -12.05 -11.48 -16.69
C THR A 129 -11.30 -10.32 -17.36
N LEU A 130 -11.22 -10.35 -18.69
CA LEU A 130 -10.65 -9.25 -19.47
C LEU A 130 -11.42 -7.94 -19.28
N THR A 131 -12.75 -8.02 -19.12
CA THR A 131 -13.62 -6.87 -18.86
C THR A 131 -13.30 -6.19 -17.53
N GLY A 132 -13.08 -6.98 -16.47
CA GLY A 132 -12.64 -6.46 -15.17
C GLY A 132 -11.28 -5.78 -15.23
N LYS A 133 -10.33 -6.42 -15.93
CA LYS A 133 -8.97 -5.87 -16.11
C LYS A 133 -8.95 -4.56 -16.89
N ILE A 134 -9.73 -4.48 -17.99
CA ILE A 134 -9.89 -3.23 -18.75
C ILE A 134 -10.57 -2.16 -17.89
N GLY A 135 -11.62 -2.53 -17.14
CA GLY A 135 -12.30 -1.62 -16.21
C GLY A 135 -11.37 -1.06 -15.13
N GLY A 136 -10.42 -1.88 -14.64
CA GLY A 136 -9.35 -1.48 -13.73
C GLY A 136 -8.38 -0.48 -14.37
N LEU A 137 -7.91 -0.74 -15.59
CA LEU A 137 -7.00 0.18 -16.30
C LEU A 137 -7.65 1.56 -16.57
N LEU A 138 -8.92 1.59 -16.96
CA LEU A 138 -9.66 2.85 -17.15
C LEU A 138 -9.79 3.64 -15.84
N ARG A 139 -9.96 2.96 -14.71
CA ARG A 139 -9.97 3.59 -13.39
C ARG A 139 -8.61 4.15 -13.00
N ILE A 140 -7.52 3.43 -13.26
CA ILE A 140 -6.15 3.92 -13.07
C ILE A 140 -5.95 5.23 -13.86
N ARG A 141 -6.34 5.26 -15.14
CA ARG A 141 -6.24 6.47 -15.96
C ARG A 141 -7.05 7.63 -15.39
N SER A 142 -8.28 7.36 -14.95
CA SER A 142 -9.15 8.35 -14.33
C SER A 142 -8.51 8.94 -13.07
N CYS A 143 -7.99 8.08 -12.20
CA CYS A 143 -7.32 8.48 -10.98
C CYS A 143 -6.07 9.32 -11.27
N PHE A 144 -5.21 8.88 -12.19
CA PHE A 144 -4.01 9.62 -12.58
C PHE A 144 -4.35 11.01 -13.14
N SER A 145 -5.44 11.13 -13.91
CA SER A 145 -5.92 12.41 -14.43
C SER A 145 -6.31 13.37 -13.30
N ILE A 146 -7.05 12.89 -12.29
CA ILE A 146 -7.45 13.72 -11.14
C ILE A 146 -6.21 14.16 -10.36
N TYR A 147 -5.32 13.23 -10.02
CA TYR A 147 -4.08 13.54 -9.29
C TYR A 147 -3.19 14.52 -10.03
N SER A 148 -3.02 14.35 -11.35
CA SER A 148 -2.23 15.27 -12.16
C SER A 148 -2.82 16.68 -12.17
N GLY A 149 -4.15 16.79 -12.18
CA GLY A 149 -4.85 18.08 -12.05
C GLY A 149 -4.63 18.72 -10.68
N LEU A 150 -4.83 17.96 -9.60
CA LEU A 150 -4.63 18.45 -8.22
C LEU A 150 -3.17 18.85 -7.97
N TYR A 151 -2.21 18.07 -8.49
CA TYR A 151 -0.79 18.35 -8.37
C TYR A 151 -0.38 19.63 -9.14
N ARG A 152 -0.92 19.84 -10.36
CA ARG A 152 -0.70 21.09 -11.10
C ARG A 152 -1.24 22.29 -10.33
N PHE A 153 -2.47 22.19 -9.85
CA PHE A 153 -3.09 23.23 -9.02
C PHE A 153 -2.28 23.54 -7.77
N LEU A 154 -1.77 22.50 -7.09
CA LEU A 154 -0.90 22.67 -5.91
C LEU A 154 0.37 23.47 -6.25
N LYS A 155 1.00 23.23 -7.41
CA LYS A 155 2.21 23.95 -7.84
C LYS A 155 1.93 25.40 -8.28
N GLU A 156 0.73 25.67 -8.78
CA GLU A 156 0.30 27.00 -9.25
C GLU A 156 -0.27 27.87 -8.11
N SER A 157 -0.64 27.27 -6.98
CA SER A 157 -1.20 27.97 -5.83
C SER A 157 -0.15 28.79 -5.07
N GLU A 158 -0.43 30.07 -4.82
CA GLU A 158 0.43 30.94 -3.98
C GLU A 158 0.46 30.51 -2.50
N ASP A 159 1.60 30.79 -1.84
CA ASP A 159 1.94 30.42 -0.45
C ASP A 159 0.92 30.85 0.62
N SER A 160 -0.03 31.73 0.31
CA SER A 160 -0.97 32.31 1.29
C SER A 160 -1.96 31.30 1.88
N ARG A 161 -2.25 30.18 1.19
CA ARG A 161 -3.07 29.06 1.71
C ARG A 161 -2.30 28.05 2.54
N ASN A 162 -0.95 28.12 2.56
CA ASN A 162 -0.08 27.05 3.08
C ASN A 162 -0.09 26.85 4.61
N ASN A 163 -0.74 27.74 5.37
CA ASN A 163 -0.68 27.72 6.83
C ASN A 163 -1.85 26.99 7.52
N SER A 164 -2.89 26.57 6.81
CA SER A 164 -4.00 25.82 7.44
C SER A 164 -3.65 24.33 7.61
N LEU A 165 -4.13 23.70 8.70
CA LEU A 165 -3.94 22.26 8.91
C LEU A 165 -4.61 21.42 7.82
N LEU A 166 -5.77 21.88 7.31
CA LEU A 166 -6.48 21.24 6.20
C LEU A 166 -5.63 21.29 4.92
N TRP A 167 -5.02 22.44 4.62
CA TRP A 167 -4.13 22.55 3.46
C TRP A 167 -2.92 21.63 3.56
N GLN A 168 -2.30 21.51 4.73
CA GLN A 168 -1.20 20.55 4.94
C GLN A 168 -1.65 19.10 4.70
N GLU A 169 -2.85 18.72 5.16
CA GLU A 169 -3.43 17.40 4.90
C GLU A 169 -3.72 17.16 3.41
N PHE A 170 -4.21 18.19 2.71
CA PHE A 170 -4.44 18.16 1.27
C PHE A 170 -3.12 18.02 0.49
N GLU A 171 -2.15 18.89 0.77
CA GLU A 171 -0.82 18.88 0.14
C GLU A 171 -0.12 17.54 0.38
N ALA A 172 -0.10 17.04 1.62
CA ALA A 172 0.45 15.74 1.93
C ALA A 172 -0.23 14.62 1.14
N GLY A 173 -1.55 14.66 0.98
CA GLY A 173 -2.30 13.68 0.19
C GLY A 173 -2.05 13.74 -1.31
N VAL A 174 -1.93 14.93 -1.88
CA VAL A 174 -1.57 15.12 -3.29
C VAL A 174 -0.14 14.62 -3.55
N CYS A 175 0.83 14.99 -2.71
CA CYS A 175 2.21 14.49 -2.79
C CYS A 175 2.27 12.96 -2.64
N PHE A 176 1.53 12.39 -1.68
CA PHE A 176 1.47 10.95 -1.47
C PHE A 176 0.97 10.20 -2.71
N GLY A 177 -0.22 10.57 -3.19
CA GLY A 177 -0.84 9.88 -4.31
C GLY A 177 -0.06 10.06 -5.61
N PHE A 178 0.35 11.29 -5.93
CA PHE A 178 1.16 11.56 -7.11
C PHE A 178 2.50 10.80 -7.06
N GLY A 179 3.15 10.79 -5.89
CA GLY A 179 4.38 10.05 -5.66
C GLY A 179 4.22 8.54 -5.85
N LEU A 180 3.19 7.97 -5.22
CA LEU A 180 2.88 6.54 -5.31
C LEU A 180 2.51 6.13 -6.76
N PHE A 181 1.72 6.92 -7.48
CA PHE A 181 1.37 6.65 -8.87
C PHE A 181 2.61 6.58 -9.77
N ASN A 182 3.46 7.59 -9.69
CA ASN A 182 4.67 7.64 -10.50
C ASN A 182 5.60 6.46 -10.21
N LEU A 183 5.71 6.07 -8.94
CA LEU A 183 6.52 4.94 -8.51
C LEU A 183 5.96 3.60 -9.02
N LEU A 184 4.66 3.37 -8.87
CA LEU A 184 4.00 2.16 -9.34
C LEU A 184 4.08 2.03 -10.86
N LEU A 185 3.83 3.12 -11.60
CA LEU A 185 3.92 3.13 -13.05
C LEU A 185 5.36 2.87 -13.54
N ALA A 186 6.37 3.44 -12.86
CA ALA A 186 7.77 3.20 -13.19
C ALA A 186 8.24 1.77 -12.84
N SER A 187 7.51 1.05 -11.99
CA SER A 187 7.82 -0.33 -11.59
C SER A 187 7.24 -1.37 -12.54
N ILE A 188 6.41 -0.96 -13.51
CA ILE A 188 5.78 -1.89 -14.45
C ILE A 188 6.84 -2.40 -15.43
N PRO A 189 6.98 -3.73 -15.62
CA PRO A 189 7.97 -4.29 -16.52
C PRO A 189 7.82 -3.76 -17.96
N ALA A 190 8.95 -3.55 -18.66
CA ALA A 190 8.99 -2.99 -20.01
C ALA A 190 8.02 -3.67 -21.02
N LYS A 191 7.81 -4.98 -20.89
CA LYS A 191 6.87 -5.74 -21.72
C LYS A 191 5.41 -5.28 -21.62
N LEU A 192 5.06 -4.57 -20.54
CA LEU A 192 3.73 -4.05 -20.26
C LEU A 192 3.64 -2.52 -20.43
N GLU A 193 4.74 -1.83 -20.75
CA GLU A 193 4.75 -0.36 -20.93
C GLU A 193 3.85 0.10 -22.07
N ILE A 194 3.68 -0.70 -23.12
CA ILE A 194 2.84 -0.35 -24.27
C ILE A 194 1.39 -0.04 -23.85
N PHE A 195 0.87 -0.77 -22.86
CA PHE A 195 -0.49 -0.54 -22.35
C PHE A 195 -0.59 0.77 -21.56
N LEU A 196 0.48 1.17 -20.88
CA LEU A 196 0.55 2.44 -20.17
C LEU A 196 0.67 3.62 -21.14
N GLN A 197 1.54 3.50 -22.15
CA GLN A 197 1.72 4.51 -23.18
C GLN A 197 0.43 4.75 -23.98
N LEU A 198 -0.28 3.67 -24.36
CA LEU A 198 -1.60 3.76 -24.99
C LEU A 198 -2.64 4.42 -24.08
N ALA A 199 -2.52 4.21 -22.76
CA ALA A 199 -3.33 4.89 -21.75
C ALA A 199 -2.82 6.29 -21.40
N GLY A 200 -1.76 6.81 -22.06
CA GLY A 200 -1.16 8.12 -21.78
C GLY A 200 -0.55 8.25 -20.38
N LEU A 201 -0.16 7.13 -19.77
CA LEU A 201 0.41 7.04 -18.44
C LEU A 201 1.92 6.80 -18.55
N ASN A 202 2.72 7.71 -18.01
CA ASN A 202 4.16 7.54 -17.89
C ASN A 202 4.56 7.73 -16.42
N GLY A 203 5.27 6.75 -15.86
CA GLY A 203 5.80 6.82 -14.50
C GLY A 203 7.18 7.48 -14.48
N ASP A 204 7.43 8.31 -13.47
CA ASP A 204 8.73 8.91 -13.20
C ASP A 204 9.18 8.54 -11.79
N LYS A 205 10.10 7.58 -11.69
CA LYS A 205 10.57 7.06 -10.40
C LYS A 205 11.18 8.16 -9.51
N GLU A 206 11.98 9.06 -10.08
CA GLU A 206 12.66 10.11 -9.30
C GLU A 206 11.66 11.09 -8.72
N LYS A 207 10.69 11.54 -9.52
CA LYS A 207 9.57 12.33 -9.02
C LYS A 207 8.75 11.57 -7.99
N GLY A 208 8.50 10.28 -8.24
CA GLY A 208 7.77 9.38 -7.36
C GLY A 208 8.37 9.36 -5.94
N ILE A 209 9.66 9.06 -5.85
CA ILE A 209 10.41 9.05 -4.58
C ILE A 209 10.48 10.45 -3.96
N SER A 210 10.76 11.49 -4.75
CA SER A 210 10.87 12.86 -4.25
C SER A 210 9.58 13.35 -3.57
N GLU A 211 8.43 13.13 -4.20
CA GLU A 211 7.12 13.54 -3.67
C GLU A 211 6.69 12.69 -2.47
N LEU A 212 7.03 11.39 -2.43
CA LEU A 212 6.83 10.58 -1.23
C LEU A 212 7.72 11.04 -0.06
N ILE A 213 8.98 11.42 -0.32
CA ILE A 213 9.85 12.01 0.70
C ILE A 213 9.26 13.33 1.19
N LYS A 214 8.77 14.19 0.28
CA LYS A 214 8.09 15.43 0.65
C LYS A 214 6.86 15.15 1.52
N CYS A 215 5.98 14.24 1.11
CA CYS A 215 4.82 13.81 1.89
C CYS A 215 5.23 13.34 3.30
N SER A 216 6.28 12.52 3.39
CA SER A 216 6.76 12.02 4.67
C SER A 216 7.21 13.13 5.61
N LYS A 217 7.56 14.33 5.14
CA LYS A 217 7.98 15.46 5.99
C LYS A 217 6.81 16.22 6.63
N PHE A 218 5.57 16.01 6.20
CA PHE A 218 4.39 16.62 6.82
C PHE A 218 4.00 15.88 8.11
N ASP A 219 4.73 16.14 9.20
CA ASP A 219 4.50 15.50 10.48
C ASP A 219 3.07 15.72 10.99
N GLY A 220 2.47 14.65 11.52
CA GLY A 220 1.11 14.69 12.04
C GLY A 220 0.00 14.59 11.00
N THR A 221 0.30 14.61 9.70
CA THR A 221 -0.72 14.39 8.65
C THR A 221 -1.08 12.92 8.49
N LEU A 222 -2.27 12.65 7.97
CA LEU A 222 -2.79 11.30 7.76
C LEU A 222 -1.93 10.46 6.81
N ARG A 223 -1.38 11.06 5.74
CA ARG A 223 -0.60 10.32 4.72
C ARG A 223 0.88 10.13 5.07
N SER A 224 1.45 10.95 5.96
CA SER A 224 2.89 10.94 6.22
C SER A 224 3.44 9.55 6.62
N PRO A 225 2.82 8.80 7.57
CA PRO A 225 3.26 7.45 7.86
C PRO A 225 3.21 6.52 6.65
N PHE A 226 2.12 6.58 5.87
CA PHE A 226 1.95 5.74 4.68
C PHE A 226 2.97 6.04 3.59
N ALA A 227 3.39 7.31 3.44
CA ALA A 227 4.48 7.67 2.54
C ALA A 227 5.79 7.01 2.98
N SER A 228 6.11 7.08 4.29
CA SER A 228 7.28 6.38 4.84
C SER A 228 7.23 4.87 4.64
N PHE A 229 6.11 4.21 4.94
CA PHE A 229 5.92 2.78 4.70
C PHE A 229 6.01 2.42 3.22
N SER A 230 5.47 3.26 2.32
CA SER A 230 5.52 3.04 0.86
C SER A 230 6.95 3.12 0.32
N ILE A 231 7.76 4.08 0.79
CA ILE A 231 9.19 4.18 0.44
C ILE A 231 9.93 2.92 0.90
N LEU A 232 9.73 2.51 2.16
CA LEU A 232 10.39 1.31 2.71
C LEU A 232 9.97 0.05 1.94
N PHE A 233 8.69 -0.11 1.65
CA PHE A 233 8.18 -1.26 0.89
C PHE A 233 8.77 -1.27 -0.53
N TYR A 234 8.79 -0.12 -1.20
CA TYR A 234 9.38 -0.02 -2.53
C TYR A 234 10.86 -0.43 -2.53
N GLN A 235 11.67 0.15 -1.63
CA GLN A 235 13.12 -0.10 -1.59
C GLN A 235 13.45 -1.54 -1.14
N LEU A 236 12.78 -2.03 -0.09
CA LEU A 236 13.14 -3.29 0.56
C LEU A 236 12.41 -4.52 0.01
N VAL A 237 11.33 -4.33 -0.73
CA VAL A 237 10.53 -5.41 -1.31
C VAL A 237 10.52 -5.31 -2.83
N VAL A 238 10.01 -4.22 -3.40
CA VAL A 238 9.80 -4.12 -4.86
C VAL A 238 11.13 -4.10 -5.61
N VAL A 239 12.03 -3.18 -5.28
CA VAL A 239 13.35 -3.06 -5.92
C VAL A 239 14.18 -4.33 -5.70
N ALA A 240 14.18 -4.85 -4.47
CA ALA A 240 14.89 -6.07 -4.12
C ALA A 240 14.39 -7.30 -4.91
N PHE A 241 13.08 -7.37 -5.20
CA PHE A 241 12.48 -8.46 -5.98
C PHE A 241 12.74 -8.32 -7.48
N ILE A 242 12.65 -7.10 -8.03
CA ILE A 242 12.91 -6.84 -9.45
C ILE A 242 14.41 -7.06 -9.77
N GLY A 243 15.31 -6.71 -8.86
CA GLY A 243 16.74 -7.04 -8.96
C GLY A 243 17.53 -6.24 -10.02
N VAL A 244 16.90 -5.27 -10.69
CA VAL A 244 17.54 -4.44 -11.73
C VAL A 244 18.16 -3.17 -11.16
N GLU A 245 17.63 -2.67 -10.04
CA GLU A 245 18.05 -1.39 -9.47
C GLU A 245 18.74 -1.55 -8.11
N ARG A 246 19.63 -0.61 -7.78
CA ARG A 246 20.27 -0.56 -6.47
C ARG A 246 19.31 -0.01 -5.42
N ILE A 247 19.21 -0.73 -4.31
CA ILE A 247 18.43 -0.33 -3.13
C ILE A 247 19.10 0.87 -2.44
N ASP A 248 18.34 1.93 -2.17
CA ASP A 248 18.81 3.07 -1.38
C ASP A 248 18.64 2.80 0.13
N LEU A 249 19.62 2.07 0.69
CA LEU A 249 19.66 1.75 2.12
C LEU A 249 19.84 2.99 3.01
N GLY A 250 20.46 4.06 2.49
CA GLY A 250 20.63 5.32 3.21
C GLY A 250 19.30 6.05 3.39
N LEU A 251 18.45 6.06 2.36
CA LEU A 251 17.08 6.54 2.47
C LEU A 251 16.26 5.71 3.45
N CYS A 252 16.37 4.38 3.41
CA CYS A 252 15.67 3.51 4.35
C CYS A 252 16.03 3.83 5.80
N GLU A 253 17.31 4.01 6.10
CA GLU A 253 17.79 4.35 7.45
C GLU A 253 17.22 5.70 7.94
N ARG A 254 17.20 6.72 7.07
CA ARG A 254 16.58 8.02 7.40
C ARG A 254 15.08 7.87 7.71
N ILE A 255 14.37 7.06 6.94
CA ILE A 255 12.94 6.82 7.18
C ILE A 255 12.72 6.03 8.48
N PHE A 256 13.51 4.99 8.77
CA PHE A 256 13.42 4.27 10.05
C PHE A 256 13.73 5.17 11.24
N THR A 257 14.71 6.08 11.11
CA THR A 257 15.05 7.07 12.13
C THR A 257 13.86 7.99 12.40
N LYS A 258 13.17 8.45 11.36
CA LYS A 258 11.95 9.24 11.50
C LYS A 258 10.81 8.47 12.17
N LEU A 259 10.64 7.20 11.81
CA LEU A 259 9.64 6.31 12.42
C LEU A 259 10.07 5.78 13.80
N ASN A 260 11.19 6.24 14.36
CA ASN A 260 11.71 5.71 15.62
C ASN A 260 10.71 5.95 16.76
N GLY A 261 10.57 4.94 17.65
CA GLY A 261 9.55 4.93 18.70
C GLY A 261 8.12 4.64 18.21
N ASN A 262 7.71 5.19 17.07
CA ASN A 262 6.38 4.99 16.49
C ASN A 262 6.20 3.58 15.91
N TYR A 263 5.03 2.99 16.14
CA TYR A 263 4.67 1.65 15.65
C TYR A 263 5.64 0.55 16.06
N SER A 264 6.45 0.72 17.11
CA SER A 264 7.60 -0.15 17.44
C SER A 264 7.29 -1.65 17.54
N LYS A 265 6.02 -2.00 17.79
CA LYS A 265 5.50 -3.38 17.88
C LYS A 265 4.66 -3.81 16.67
N GLY A 266 4.42 -2.90 15.71
CA GLY A 266 3.63 -3.16 14.51
C GLY A 266 4.26 -4.24 13.63
N ALA A 267 3.45 -5.18 13.15
CA ALA A 267 3.92 -6.31 12.36
C ALA A 267 4.62 -5.84 11.07
N ILE A 268 4.06 -4.81 10.41
CA ILE A 268 4.57 -4.25 9.15
C ILE A 268 5.96 -3.63 9.35
N ILE A 269 6.15 -2.80 10.38
CA ILE A 269 7.46 -2.16 10.60
C ILE A 269 8.51 -3.17 11.06
N LEU A 270 8.12 -4.18 11.86
CA LEU A 270 9.02 -5.26 12.27
C LEU A 270 9.47 -6.07 11.05
N PHE A 271 8.56 -6.39 10.13
CA PHE A 271 8.87 -7.04 8.87
C PHE A 271 9.84 -6.20 8.01
N LEU A 272 9.56 -4.91 7.84
CA LEU A 272 10.43 -4.03 7.06
C LEU A 272 11.81 -3.85 7.70
N ARG A 273 11.90 -3.79 9.03
CA ARG A 273 13.20 -3.79 9.74
C ARG A 273 13.96 -5.09 9.52
N ALA A 274 13.27 -6.24 9.57
CA ALA A 274 13.88 -7.53 9.27
C ALA A 274 14.46 -7.58 7.85
N ARG A 275 13.69 -7.12 6.85
CA ARG A 275 14.15 -6.98 5.46
C ARG A 275 15.35 -6.05 5.35
N TYR A 276 15.32 -4.90 6.01
CA TYR A 276 16.44 -3.96 6.03
C TYR A 276 17.71 -4.59 6.60
N ARG A 277 17.64 -5.30 7.73
CA ARG A 277 18.80 -5.98 8.33
C ARG A 277 19.37 -7.08 7.44
N LEU A 278 18.51 -7.81 6.75
CA LEU A 278 18.93 -8.82 5.77
C LEU A 278 19.69 -8.19 4.60
N LEU A 279 19.17 -7.10 4.05
CA LEU A 279 19.72 -6.43 2.86
C LEU A 279 20.91 -5.51 3.17
N ASN A 280 20.97 -4.96 4.38
CA ASN A 280 22.06 -4.11 4.84
C ASN A 280 23.12 -4.94 5.57
N GLY A 281 24.18 -5.33 4.88
CA GLY A 281 25.33 -6.02 5.49
C GLY A 281 25.09 -7.48 5.88
N GLY A 282 23.93 -8.06 5.58
CA GLY A 282 23.67 -9.49 5.80
C GLY A 282 23.53 -9.87 7.28
N HIS A 283 22.88 -9.04 8.10
CA HIS A 283 22.64 -9.33 9.52
C HIS A 283 21.51 -10.36 9.69
N ILE A 284 21.79 -11.61 9.29
CA ILE A 284 20.78 -12.67 9.16
C ILE A 284 20.12 -13.01 10.50
N ASP A 285 20.90 -13.16 11.58
CA ASP A 285 20.35 -13.53 12.89
C ASP A 285 19.38 -12.47 13.43
N GLU A 286 19.73 -11.19 13.31
CA GLU A 286 18.85 -10.08 13.70
C GLU A 286 17.59 -10.05 12.83
N SER A 287 17.73 -10.28 11.52
CA SER A 287 16.59 -10.37 10.59
C SER A 287 15.63 -11.49 10.98
N VAL A 288 16.13 -12.70 11.25
CA VAL A 288 15.34 -13.86 11.67
C VAL A 288 14.59 -13.56 12.98
N GLN A 289 15.26 -12.96 13.97
CA GLN A 289 14.62 -12.57 15.22
C GLN A 289 13.50 -11.55 14.99
N LEU A 290 13.70 -10.57 14.11
CA LEU A 290 12.69 -9.57 13.78
C LEU A 290 11.49 -10.15 13.04
N TYR A 291 11.68 -11.12 12.13
CA TYR A 291 10.56 -11.84 11.50
C TYR A 291 9.71 -12.59 12.53
N TRP A 292 10.34 -13.32 13.44
CA TRP A 292 9.61 -14.01 14.52
C TRP A 292 8.91 -13.04 15.47
N ARG A 293 9.51 -11.88 15.76
CA ARG A 293 8.84 -10.80 16.51
C ARG A 293 7.64 -10.24 15.76
N SER A 294 7.73 -10.05 14.45
CA SER A 294 6.60 -9.63 13.61
C SER A 294 5.46 -10.64 13.68
N ILE A 295 5.75 -11.94 13.51
CA ILE A 295 4.78 -13.03 13.65
C ILE A 295 4.09 -12.98 15.02
N ARG A 296 4.86 -12.90 16.11
CA ARG A 296 4.34 -12.91 17.49
C ARG A 296 3.60 -11.62 17.88
N SER A 297 3.72 -10.55 17.10
CA SER A 297 3.15 -9.24 17.46
C SER A 297 1.63 -9.14 17.28
N GLN A 298 1.02 -10.10 16.57
CA GLN A 298 -0.41 -10.13 16.27
C GLN A 298 -0.88 -11.53 15.87
N SER A 299 -2.17 -11.82 16.00
CA SER A 299 -2.75 -13.12 15.62
C SER A 299 -3.98 -13.04 14.70
N GLU A 300 -4.44 -11.83 14.38
CA GLU A 300 -5.65 -11.59 13.59
C GLU A 300 -5.41 -11.82 12.09
N TYR A 301 -4.27 -11.36 11.56
CA TYR A 301 -3.90 -11.48 10.14
C TYR A 301 -2.79 -12.50 9.96
N LYS A 302 -3.16 -13.78 9.76
CA LYS A 302 -2.20 -14.86 9.48
C LYS A 302 -1.34 -14.59 8.25
N GLN A 303 -1.83 -13.78 7.32
CA GLN A 303 -1.13 -13.46 6.08
C GLN A 303 0.11 -12.60 6.31
N PHE A 304 0.15 -11.76 7.36
CA PHE A 304 1.41 -11.12 7.77
C PHE A 304 2.43 -12.16 8.26
N HIS A 305 1.97 -13.25 8.88
CA HIS A 305 2.85 -14.37 9.26
C HIS A 305 3.36 -15.10 8.02
N HIS A 306 2.50 -15.32 7.02
CA HIS A 306 2.88 -15.98 5.77
C HIS A 306 3.98 -15.22 5.03
N ILE A 307 3.90 -13.90 4.94
CA ILE A 307 4.98 -13.10 4.33
C ILE A 307 6.29 -13.25 5.13
N CYS A 308 6.25 -13.30 6.45
CA CYS A 308 7.44 -13.56 7.27
C CYS A 308 7.98 -14.99 7.06
N HIS A 309 7.11 -15.98 6.97
CA HIS A 309 7.50 -17.37 6.72
C HIS A 309 8.12 -17.56 5.34
N TRP A 310 7.67 -16.81 4.33
CA TRP A 310 8.31 -16.77 3.02
C TRP A 310 9.76 -16.29 3.13
N GLU A 311 9.98 -15.15 3.80
CA GLU A 311 11.33 -14.62 3.98
C GLU A 311 12.22 -15.54 4.82
N LEU A 312 11.66 -16.20 5.84
CA LEU A 312 12.38 -17.20 6.62
C LEU A 312 12.72 -18.43 5.77
N ALA A 313 11.82 -18.90 4.90
CA ALA A 313 12.11 -20.00 3.97
C ALA A 313 13.29 -19.63 3.06
N VAL A 314 13.21 -18.46 2.42
CA VAL A 314 14.26 -17.94 1.53
C VAL A 314 15.59 -17.78 2.28
N THR A 315 15.58 -17.23 3.50
CA THR A 315 16.78 -17.08 4.33
C THR A 315 17.41 -18.44 4.65
N ASN A 316 16.61 -19.45 5.02
CA ASN A 316 17.13 -20.80 5.28
C ASN A 316 17.67 -21.47 4.02
N ILE A 317 17.08 -21.22 2.84
CA ILE A 317 17.61 -21.69 1.56
C ILE A 317 18.99 -21.11 1.30
N PHE A 318 19.18 -19.80 1.52
CA PHE A 318 20.50 -19.16 1.38
C PHE A 318 21.55 -19.74 2.33
N LEU A 319 21.13 -20.16 3.53
CA LEU A 319 21.99 -20.80 4.52
C LEU A 319 22.15 -22.32 4.32
N LEU A 320 21.52 -22.90 3.28
CA LEU A 320 21.50 -24.35 3.02
C LEU A 320 20.89 -25.16 4.19
N TYR A 321 19.99 -24.55 4.95
CA TYR A 321 19.19 -25.19 6.00
C TYR A 321 17.88 -25.72 5.41
N TRP A 322 18.02 -26.70 4.53
CA TRP A 322 16.96 -27.23 3.67
C TRP A 322 15.73 -27.71 4.45
N ALA A 323 15.91 -28.45 5.54
CA ALA A 323 14.79 -28.93 6.35
C ALA A 323 13.99 -27.79 7.02
N ARG A 324 14.66 -26.73 7.48
CA ARG A 324 13.98 -25.54 8.03
C ARG A 324 13.22 -24.79 6.95
N ALA A 325 13.84 -24.64 5.77
CA ALA A 325 13.19 -24.03 4.62
C ALA A 325 11.94 -24.84 4.20
N ALA A 326 12.05 -26.18 4.16
CA ALA A 326 10.95 -27.08 3.87
C ALA A 326 9.81 -26.92 4.89
N TRP A 327 10.10 -26.81 6.19
CA TRP A 327 9.07 -26.56 7.21
C TRP A 327 8.27 -25.29 6.93
N HIS A 328 8.96 -24.18 6.62
CA HIS A 328 8.29 -22.93 6.26
C HIS A 328 7.50 -23.03 4.96
N ALA A 329 8.05 -23.67 3.93
CA ALA A 329 7.37 -23.89 2.64
C ALA A 329 6.12 -24.76 2.82
N ASN A 330 6.18 -25.82 3.62
CA ASN A 330 5.03 -26.67 3.92
C ASN A 330 3.93 -25.89 4.65
N LYS A 331 4.31 -25.10 5.66
CA LYS A 331 3.34 -24.24 6.38
C LYS A 331 2.64 -23.27 5.43
N LEU A 332 3.37 -22.65 4.51
CA LEU A 332 2.79 -21.78 3.48
C LEU A 332 1.87 -22.54 2.53
N TYR A 333 2.26 -23.73 2.10
CA TYR A 333 1.45 -24.58 1.23
C TYR A 333 0.11 -24.99 1.89
N GLU A 334 0.15 -25.35 3.18
CA GLU A 334 -1.03 -25.75 3.95
C GLU A 334 -1.95 -24.59 4.25
N GLU A 335 -1.41 -23.45 4.69
CA GLU A 335 -2.20 -22.35 5.24
C GLU A 335 -2.54 -21.23 4.24
N SER A 336 -1.67 -20.97 3.26
CA SER A 336 -1.84 -19.82 2.36
C SER A 336 -2.68 -20.16 1.14
N LYS A 337 -3.52 -19.20 0.73
CA LYS A 337 -4.29 -19.27 -0.52
C LYS A 337 -3.52 -18.69 -1.72
N TRP A 338 -2.45 -17.94 -1.46
CA TRP A 338 -1.59 -17.39 -2.51
C TRP A 338 -0.62 -18.44 -3.03
N SER A 339 -0.30 -18.39 -4.31
CA SER A 339 0.90 -19.04 -4.89
C SER A 339 1.14 -20.51 -4.48
N LYS A 340 0.08 -21.32 -4.30
CA LYS A 340 0.20 -22.71 -3.82
C LYS A 340 1.17 -23.57 -4.64
N SER A 341 1.18 -23.38 -5.96
CA SER A 341 2.12 -24.07 -6.86
C SER A 341 3.57 -23.72 -6.57
N ILE A 342 3.87 -22.45 -6.25
CA ILE A 342 5.21 -22.00 -5.88
C ILE A 342 5.63 -22.63 -4.54
N TYR A 343 4.74 -22.67 -3.55
CA TYR A 343 5.07 -23.26 -2.24
C TYR A 343 5.28 -24.78 -2.33
N ALA A 344 4.45 -25.49 -3.11
CA ALA A 344 4.63 -26.91 -3.37
C ALA A 344 5.97 -27.20 -4.09
N TYR A 345 6.29 -26.40 -5.11
CA TYR A 345 7.57 -26.51 -5.82
C TYR A 345 8.75 -26.23 -4.89
N LEU A 346 8.68 -25.17 -4.09
CA LEU A 346 9.73 -24.80 -3.14
C LEU A 346 9.96 -25.91 -2.10
N LEU A 347 8.87 -26.48 -1.58
CA LEU A 347 8.91 -27.62 -0.65
C LEU A 347 9.63 -28.82 -1.28
N ALA A 348 9.23 -29.21 -2.50
CA ALA A 348 9.85 -30.32 -3.21
C ALA A 348 11.35 -30.11 -3.45
N VAL A 349 11.74 -28.90 -3.88
CA VAL A 349 13.15 -28.51 -4.06
C VAL A 349 13.93 -28.62 -2.74
N CYS A 350 13.37 -28.15 -1.63
CA CYS A 350 14.04 -28.21 -0.34
C CYS A 350 14.21 -29.67 0.16
N ILE A 351 13.20 -30.52 -0.04
CA ILE A 351 13.27 -31.95 0.33
C ILE A 351 14.35 -32.68 -0.48
N GLU A 352 14.37 -32.47 -1.80
CA GLU A 352 15.37 -33.10 -2.67
C GLU A 352 16.80 -32.60 -2.39
N ALA A 353 16.94 -31.32 -2.02
CA ALA A 353 18.23 -30.73 -1.68
C ALA A 353 18.79 -31.22 -0.32
N ASP A 354 17.93 -31.70 0.60
CA ASP A 354 18.34 -32.21 1.89
C ASP A 354 18.92 -33.62 1.83
N LYS A 355 20.11 -33.74 1.23
CA LYS A 355 20.86 -34.99 1.12
C LYS A 355 21.52 -35.42 2.44
N THR A 356 21.48 -34.56 3.46
CA THR A 356 22.34 -34.70 4.64
C THR A 356 21.76 -35.56 5.76
N GLY A 357 20.43 -35.69 5.85
CA GLY A 357 19.79 -36.38 6.99
C GLY A 357 20.17 -35.80 8.35
N ASP A 358 20.74 -34.59 8.37
CA ASP A 358 21.34 -33.98 9.55
C ASP A 358 20.26 -33.32 10.41
N MET A 359 19.77 -34.09 11.37
CA MET A 359 18.72 -33.70 12.31
C MET A 359 19.09 -32.48 13.18
N SER A 360 20.37 -32.10 13.27
CA SER A 360 20.80 -30.91 14.02
C SER A 360 20.29 -29.61 13.40
N LYS A 361 19.99 -29.62 12.09
CA LYS A 361 19.40 -28.49 11.36
C LYS A 361 17.88 -28.41 11.51
N ASN A 362 17.22 -29.40 12.11
CA ASN A 362 15.74 -29.52 12.10
C ASN A 362 15.03 -28.72 13.20
N VAL A 363 15.74 -28.15 14.16
CA VAL A 363 15.10 -27.53 15.33
C VAL A 363 15.32 -26.02 15.33
N TYR A 364 14.23 -25.27 15.25
CA TYR A 364 14.16 -23.95 15.87
C TYR A 364 13.88 -24.19 17.35
N ASN A 365 14.84 -23.87 18.23
CA ASN A 365 14.52 -23.64 19.63
C ASN A 365 13.75 -22.31 19.66
N GLY A 366 12.43 -22.43 19.51
CA GLY A 366 11.49 -21.31 19.39
C GLY A 366 11.37 -20.49 20.66
#